data_AF-A0A1Z8UVH4-F1
#
_entry.id   AF-A0A1Z8UVH4-F1
#
_cell.length_a   1.000
_cell.length_b   1.000
_cell.length_c   1.000
_cell.angle_alpha   90.00
_cell.angle_beta   90.00
_cell.angle_gamma   90.00
#
_symmetry.space_group_name_H-M   'P 1'
#
loop_
_entity.id
_entity.type
_entity.pdbx_description
1 polymer ?
#
loop_
_entity_poly.entity_id
_entity_poly.type
_entity_poly.pdbx_seq_one_letter_code
_entity_poly.pdbx_strand_id
1 'polypeptide(L)'
;MTKNFIKLDWGGFVLIEYLLSMKSFKKKFKVLDIGGALGSHTKIMRDFGLIVDSIDKYEKDAEFVEDFNSFEFKSKYDMIHCSHVIEHQRNQGVFLDKIYDVLKDDGDLVISGPKHAAERFVEGHIASTIMPIFLQILIYSGFDCKNGKILSLAGIENSFIVKKAKNFNLNERYETGYKWKKIHHERSPVNLVSGMSVPAVNLEMYNCEIFRAHIKNPESNQPIIGLVFDPPKERKGRNIQFLLNIWKNFTLFDSSLNEFEAKITDEESKKQYVLFQI
;
A
#
# COMPACT_ATOMS: atom_id res chain seq x y z
N MET A 1 2.07 -33.12 -7.40
CA MET A 1 1.36 -31.86 -7.68
C MET A 1 2.06 -30.73 -6.94
N THR A 2 2.78 -29.87 -7.65
CA THR A 2 3.35 -28.65 -7.06
C THR A 2 2.22 -27.72 -6.64
N LYS A 3 2.14 -27.38 -5.36
CA LYS A 3 1.11 -26.46 -4.84
C LYS A 3 1.38 -25.06 -5.43
N ASN A 4 0.48 -24.56 -6.27
CA ASN A 4 0.59 -23.18 -6.80
C ASN A 4 0.20 -22.19 -5.70
N PHE A 5 1.21 -21.57 -5.09
CA PHE A 5 1.02 -20.50 -4.11
C PHE A 5 0.68 -19.19 -4.82
N ILE A 6 -0.20 -18.39 -4.21
CA ILE A 6 -0.47 -17.02 -4.66
C ILE A 6 0.78 -16.19 -4.43
N LYS A 7 1.19 -15.40 -5.42
CA LYS A 7 2.34 -14.49 -5.32
C LYS A 7 1.84 -13.06 -5.15
N LEU A 8 2.28 -12.42 -4.08
CA LEU A 8 2.10 -11.00 -3.83
C LEU A 8 3.41 -10.28 -4.19
N ASP A 9 3.34 -9.45 -5.23
CA ASP A 9 4.42 -8.58 -5.66
C ASP A 9 4.19 -7.17 -5.06
N TRP A 10 3.92 -6.20 -5.92
CA TRP A 10 3.70 -4.79 -5.61
C TRP A 10 2.46 -4.58 -4.73
N GLY A 11 2.57 -3.80 -3.65
CA GLY A 11 1.51 -3.58 -2.66
C GLY A 11 1.26 -4.77 -1.71
N GLY A 12 2.02 -5.86 -1.83
CA GLY A 12 1.86 -7.03 -0.97
C GLY A 12 2.05 -6.69 0.52
N PHE A 13 3.10 -5.94 0.86
CA PHE A 13 3.39 -5.58 2.26
C PHE A 13 2.28 -4.75 2.91
N VAL A 14 1.75 -3.74 2.21
CA VAL A 14 0.68 -2.89 2.77
C VAL A 14 -0.63 -3.67 2.89
N LEU A 15 -0.94 -4.56 1.95
CA LEU A 15 -2.11 -5.42 2.07
C LEU A 15 -2.00 -6.33 3.30
N ILE A 16 -0.82 -6.94 3.52
CA ILE A 16 -0.60 -7.82 4.67
C ILE A 16 -0.61 -7.04 5.99
N GLU A 17 -0.02 -5.84 6.05
CA GLU A 17 -0.13 -4.93 7.20
C GLU A 17 -1.61 -4.65 7.52
N TYR A 18 -2.41 -4.30 6.52
CA TYR A 18 -3.83 -4.04 6.72
C TYR A 18 -4.58 -5.29 7.21
N LEU A 19 -4.49 -6.39 6.46
CA LEU A 19 -5.27 -7.60 6.74
C LEU A 19 -4.99 -8.17 8.14
N LEU A 20 -3.75 -8.09 8.61
CA LEU A 20 -3.33 -8.66 9.89
C LEU A 20 -3.46 -7.70 11.06
N SER A 21 -3.41 -6.38 10.84
CA SER A 21 -3.63 -5.41 11.93
C SER A 21 -5.10 -5.22 12.28
N MET A 22 -6.02 -5.55 11.37
CA MET A 22 -7.44 -5.58 11.71
C MET A 22 -7.69 -6.62 12.81
N LYS A 23 -8.50 -6.33 13.83
CA LYS A 23 -8.88 -7.36 14.82
C LYS A 23 -9.88 -8.34 14.23
N SER A 24 -10.92 -7.81 13.58
CA SER A 24 -11.93 -8.57 12.85
C SER A 24 -12.52 -7.72 11.73
N PHE A 25 -13.17 -8.38 10.78
CA PHE A 25 -13.95 -7.73 9.74
C PHE A 25 -15.44 -7.90 10.05
N LYS A 26 -16.23 -6.84 9.87
CA LYS A 26 -17.69 -6.94 9.98
C LYS A 26 -18.26 -7.89 8.92
N LYS A 27 -19.43 -8.47 9.20
CA LYS A 27 -20.13 -9.33 8.24
C LYS A 27 -20.37 -8.57 6.92
N LYS A 28 -20.10 -9.23 5.79
CA LYS A 28 -20.19 -8.64 4.43
C LYS A 28 -19.29 -7.42 4.22
N PHE A 29 -18.07 -7.44 4.77
CA PHE A 29 -17.05 -6.42 4.51
C PHE A 29 -16.75 -6.35 3.00
N LYS A 30 -17.08 -5.23 2.35
CA LYS A 30 -16.90 -5.04 0.90
C LYS A 30 -15.60 -4.31 0.59
N VAL A 31 -14.82 -4.87 -0.32
CA VAL A 31 -13.57 -4.31 -0.83
C VAL A 31 -13.72 -4.01 -2.33
N LEU A 32 -13.17 -2.89 -2.76
CA LEU A 32 -12.90 -2.62 -4.18
C LEU A 32 -11.39 -2.77 -4.42
N ASP A 33 -10.99 -3.66 -5.33
CA ASP A 33 -9.60 -3.81 -5.79
C ASP A 33 -9.44 -3.11 -7.14
N ILE A 34 -8.79 -1.95 -7.16
CA ILE A 34 -8.59 -1.14 -8.36
C ILE A 34 -7.31 -1.58 -9.05
N GLY A 35 -7.39 -1.97 -10.33
CA GLY A 35 -6.26 -2.48 -11.10
C GLY A 35 -5.79 -3.85 -10.63
N GLY A 36 -6.74 -4.76 -10.36
CA GLY A 36 -6.46 -6.06 -9.78
C GLY A 36 -5.56 -6.97 -10.63
N ALA A 37 -5.36 -6.66 -11.91
CA ALA A 37 -4.57 -7.43 -12.87
C ALA A 37 -4.89 -8.94 -12.75
N LEU A 38 -3.87 -9.79 -12.55
CA LEU A 38 -4.04 -11.24 -12.44
C LEU A 38 -4.76 -11.72 -11.16
N GLY A 39 -5.28 -10.82 -10.33
CA GLY A 39 -6.18 -11.13 -9.22
C GLY A 39 -5.51 -11.69 -7.97
N SER A 40 -4.18 -11.64 -7.84
CA SER A 40 -3.46 -12.17 -6.66
C SER A 40 -3.91 -11.51 -5.35
N HIS A 41 -3.98 -10.17 -5.31
CA HIS A 41 -4.43 -9.43 -4.12
C HIS A 41 -5.91 -9.71 -3.84
N THR A 42 -6.76 -9.63 -4.87
CA THR A 42 -8.17 -10.02 -4.81
C THR A 42 -8.36 -11.41 -4.18
N LYS A 43 -7.60 -12.42 -4.62
CA LYS A 43 -7.70 -13.78 -4.10
C LYS A 43 -7.30 -13.87 -2.64
N ILE A 44 -6.21 -13.21 -2.22
CA ILE A 44 -5.82 -13.18 -0.80
C ILE A 44 -6.89 -12.50 0.06
N MET A 45 -7.45 -11.38 -0.39
CA MET A 45 -8.53 -10.71 0.33
C MET A 45 -9.78 -11.61 0.47
N ARG A 46 -10.12 -12.39 -0.57
CA ARG A 46 -11.20 -13.39 -0.53
C ARG A 46 -10.89 -14.54 0.43
N ASP A 47 -9.66 -15.03 0.45
CA ASP A 47 -9.20 -16.06 1.41
C ASP A 47 -9.30 -15.56 2.87
N PHE A 48 -9.22 -14.24 3.10
CA PHE A 48 -9.51 -13.60 4.39
C PHE A 48 -11.01 -13.46 4.73
N GLY A 49 -11.89 -13.90 3.83
CA GLY A 49 -13.35 -13.87 3.97
C GLY A 49 -13.99 -12.53 3.55
N LEU A 50 -13.27 -11.69 2.80
CA LEU A 50 -13.78 -10.41 2.32
C LEU A 50 -14.58 -10.58 1.02
N ILE A 51 -15.57 -9.71 0.80
CA ILE A 51 -16.30 -9.63 -0.47
C ILE A 51 -15.56 -8.63 -1.34
N VAL A 52 -14.89 -9.10 -2.39
CA VAL A 52 -14.02 -8.25 -3.22
C VAL A 52 -14.64 -8.11 -4.59
N ASP A 53 -14.92 -6.88 -4.99
CA ASP A 53 -15.17 -6.51 -6.39
C ASP A 53 -13.85 -5.96 -6.95
N SER A 54 -13.36 -6.49 -8.07
CA SER A 54 -12.21 -5.96 -8.79
C SER A 54 -12.67 -5.13 -9.98
N ILE A 55 -11.95 -4.03 -10.26
CA ILE A 55 -12.15 -3.21 -11.45
C ILE A 55 -10.84 -3.04 -12.19
N ASP A 56 -10.84 -3.43 -13.47
CA ASP A 56 -9.68 -3.32 -14.34
C ASP A 56 -10.16 -3.26 -15.79
N LYS A 57 -9.68 -2.27 -16.55
CA LYS A 57 -10.11 -2.04 -17.93
C LYS A 57 -9.60 -3.10 -18.89
N TYR A 58 -8.52 -3.78 -18.54
CA TYR A 58 -7.79 -4.68 -19.42
C TYR A 58 -7.93 -6.15 -19.01
N GLU A 59 -8.25 -6.42 -17.75
CA GLU A 59 -8.47 -7.78 -17.26
C GLU A 59 -9.91 -8.25 -17.52
N LYS A 60 -10.06 -9.34 -18.27
CA LYS A 60 -11.36 -9.87 -18.69
C LYS A 60 -12.10 -10.59 -17.57
N ASP A 61 -11.35 -11.10 -16.60
CA ASP A 61 -11.88 -11.83 -15.47
C ASP A 61 -12.19 -10.92 -14.25
N ALA A 62 -12.02 -9.60 -14.39
CA ALA A 62 -12.41 -8.64 -13.36
C ALA A 62 -13.93 -8.56 -13.21
N GLU A 63 -14.41 -8.24 -12.00
CA GLU A 63 -15.86 -8.05 -11.76
C GLU A 63 -16.42 -6.87 -12.58
N PHE A 64 -15.60 -5.85 -12.79
CA PHE A 64 -15.89 -4.72 -13.65
C PHE A 64 -14.77 -4.54 -14.68
N VAL A 65 -15.02 -4.92 -15.93
CA VAL A 65 -14.09 -4.75 -17.06
C VAL A 65 -14.24 -3.34 -17.65
N GLU A 66 -13.93 -2.33 -16.86
CA GLU A 66 -14.22 -0.92 -17.15
C GLU A 66 -13.11 0.01 -16.63
N ASP A 67 -13.07 1.24 -17.15
CA ASP A 67 -12.19 2.28 -16.62
C ASP A 67 -12.72 2.81 -15.27
N PHE A 68 -11.90 2.75 -14.22
CA PHE A 68 -12.28 3.21 -12.89
C PHE A 68 -12.77 4.66 -12.89
N ASN A 69 -12.19 5.57 -13.68
CA ASN A 69 -12.57 6.98 -13.67
C ASN A 69 -13.94 7.23 -14.29
N SER A 70 -14.39 6.41 -15.25
CA SER A 70 -15.73 6.54 -15.86
C SER A 70 -16.79 5.63 -15.25
N PHE A 71 -16.42 4.57 -14.54
CA PHE A 71 -17.39 3.62 -14.00
C PHE A 71 -18.28 4.20 -12.89
N GLU A 72 -19.60 4.01 -12.97
CA GLU A 72 -20.53 4.51 -11.96
C GLU A 72 -20.86 3.44 -10.90
N PHE A 73 -20.28 3.59 -9.71
CA PHE A 73 -20.53 2.68 -8.60
C PHE A 73 -21.88 2.94 -7.94
N LYS A 74 -22.68 1.87 -7.79
CA LYS A 74 -23.98 1.93 -7.09
C LYS A 74 -23.87 1.82 -5.56
N SER A 75 -22.70 1.43 -5.05
CA SER A 75 -22.46 1.21 -3.63
C SER A 75 -21.08 1.67 -3.22
N LYS A 76 -20.95 2.10 -1.96
CA LYS A 76 -19.65 2.41 -1.35
C LYS A 76 -18.98 1.19 -0.73
N TYR A 77 -17.66 1.26 -0.56
CA TYR A 77 -16.83 0.17 -0.07
C TYR A 77 -16.29 0.43 1.34
N ASP A 78 -16.14 -0.64 2.12
CA ASP A 78 -15.55 -0.59 3.46
C ASP A 78 -14.02 -0.43 3.40
N MET A 79 -13.42 -0.91 2.32
CA MET A 79 -12.03 -0.65 2.00
C MET A 79 -11.83 -0.57 0.48
N ILE A 80 -10.89 0.26 0.06
CA ILE A 80 -10.40 0.30 -1.31
C ILE A 80 -8.94 -0.11 -1.29
N HIS A 81 -8.59 -1.10 -2.10
CA HIS A 81 -7.22 -1.49 -2.41
C HIS A 81 -6.82 -0.91 -3.76
N CYS A 82 -5.66 -0.27 -3.83
CA CYS A 82 -5.14 0.31 -5.07
C CYS A 82 -3.62 0.19 -5.08
N SER A 83 -3.11 -0.82 -5.79
CA SER A 83 -1.67 -1.10 -5.84
C SER A 83 -1.12 -0.77 -7.23
N HIS A 84 -0.21 0.19 -7.30
CA HIS A 84 0.52 0.54 -8.55
C HIS A 84 -0.43 0.90 -9.71
N VAL A 85 -1.42 1.73 -9.41
CA VAL A 85 -2.37 2.30 -10.39
C VAL A 85 -2.27 3.82 -10.46
N ILE A 86 -1.98 4.48 -9.34
CA ILE A 86 -2.04 5.94 -9.19
C ILE A 86 -0.98 6.67 -10.04
N GLU A 87 0.18 6.07 -10.26
CA GLU A 87 1.27 6.56 -11.12
C GLU A 87 0.89 6.60 -12.61
N HIS A 88 -0.09 5.78 -13.01
CA HIS A 88 -0.61 5.72 -14.37
C HIS A 88 -1.74 6.73 -14.61
N GLN A 89 -2.20 7.42 -13.57
CA GLN A 89 -3.32 8.35 -13.67
C GLN A 89 -2.86 9.72 -14.15
N ARG A 90 -3.42 10.17 -15.27
CA ARG A 90 -3.13 11.50 -15.83
C ARG A 90 -3.54 12.63 -14.88
N ASN A 91 -4.61 12.43 -14.13
CA ASN A 91 -5.06 13.36 -13.10
C ASN A 91 -5.29 12.60 -11.80
N GLN A 92 -4.25 12.55 -10.97
CA GLN A 92 -4.30 11.89 -9.67
C GLN A 92 -5.33 12.50 -8.72
N GLY A 93 -5.57 13.83 -8.82
CA GLY A 93 -6.56 14.52 -7.98
C GLY A 93 -7.97 14.01 -8.24
N VAL A 94 -8.41 13.98 -9.51
CA VAL A 94 -9.72 13.44 -9.90
C VAL A 94 -9.86 11.96 -9.54
N PHE A 95 -8.80 11.18 -9.75
CA PHE A 95 -8.77 9.76 -9.39
C PHE A 95 -8.97 9.55 -7.87
N LEU A 96 -8.23 10.29 -7.04
CA LEU A 96 -8.33 10.20 -5.58
C LEU A 96 -9.64 10.78 -5.05
N ASP A 97 -10.19 11.82 -5.68
CA ASP A 97 -11.52 12.34 -5.34
C ASP A 97 -12.60 11.27 -5.57
N LYS A 98 -12.50 10.52 -6.67
CA LYS A 98 -13.40 9.40 -6.92
C LYS A 98 -13.23 8.28 -5.91
N ILE A 99 -11.99 7.92 -5.55
CA ILE A 99 -11.71 6.98 -4.46
C ILE A 99 -12.38 7.46 -3.17
N TYR A 100 -12.23 8.74 -2.82
CA TYR A 100 -12.84 9.33 -1.64
C TYR A 100 -14.38 9.22 -1.67
N ASP A 101 -15.01 9.46 -2.81
CA ASP A 101 -16.46 9.43 -2.97
C ASP A 101 -17.04 8.00 -2.88
N VAL A 102 -16.31 7.02 -3.44
CA VAL A 102 -16.66 5.59 -3.45
C VAL A 102 -16.32 4.89 -2.13
N LEU A 103 -15.39 5.43 -1.33
CA LEU A 103 -15.09 4.93 0.01
C LEU A 103 -16.19 5.33 1.00
N LYS A 104 -16.58 4.42 1.90
CA LYS A 104 -17.45 4.76 3.05
C LYS A 104 -16.75 5.74 3.99
N ASP A 105 -17.53 6.43 4.81
CA ASP A 105 -16.98 7.46 5.69
C ASP A 105 -16.11 6.90 6.82
N ASP A 106 -16.40 5.67 7.26
CA ASP A 106 -15.60 4.88 8.19
C ASP A 106 -14.58 3.96 7.49
N GLY A 107 -14.53 3.97 6.16
CA GLY A 107 -13.74 3.05 5.35
C GLY A 107 -12.24 3.34 5.34
N ASP A 108 -11.47 2.35 4.88
CA ASP A 108 -10.01 2.40 4.78
C ASP A 108 -9.53 2.42 3.33
N LEU A 109 -8.66 3.36 2.98
CA LEU A 109 -7.90 3.32 1.74
C LEU A 109 -6.56 2.64 2.01
N VAL A 110 -6.29 1.58 1.26
CA VAL A 110 -4.98 0.90 1.21
C VAL A 110 -4.41 1.12 -0.18
N ILE A 111 -3.37 1.95 -0.27
CA ILE A 111 -2.83 2.40 -1.55
C ILE A 111 -1.31 2.33 -1.56
N SER A 112 -0.73 1.90 -2.68
CA SER A 112 0.72 1.87 -2.90
C SER A 112 1.10 2.39 -4.28
N GLY A 113 2.31 2.92 -4.38
CA GLY A 113 2.91 3.33 -5.65
C GLY A 113 4.43 3.28 -5.63
N PRO A 114 5.07 3.26 -6.81
CA PRO A 114 6.49 3.00 -6.96
C PRO A 114 7.40 4.09 -6.35
N LYS A 115 8.40 3.68 -5.58
CA LYS A 115 9.38 4.59 -4.95
C LYS A 115 10.64 4.69 -5.79
N HIS A 116 10.53 5.29 -6.96
CA HIS A 116 11.69 5.58 -7.82
C HIS A 116 12.23 6.99 -7.60
N ALA A 117 13.49 7.22 -7.95
CA ALA A 117 14.08 8.56 -7.94
C ALA A 117 13.33 9.47 -8.93
N ALA A 118 13.22 10.77 -8.62
CA ALA A 118 12.37 11.69 -9.36
C ALA A 118 12.82 11.90 -10.82
N GLU A 119 14.11 11.71 -11.09
CA GLU A 119 14.74 11.82 -12.39
C GLU A 119 14.64 10.55 -13.24
N ARG A 120 14.18 9.43 -12.67
CA ARG A 120 14.09 8.16 -13.39
C ARG A 120 12.86 8.16 -14.30
N PHE A 121 13.10 8.04 -15.61
CA PHE A 121 12.03 7.75 -16.56
C PHE A 121 11.58 6.28 -16.45
N VAL A 122 10.27 6.08 -16.35
CA VAL A 122 9.62 4.77 -16.47
C VAL A 122 8.40 4.96 -17.36
N GLU A 123 8.32 4.19 -18.44
CA GLU A 123 7.22 4.28 -19.38
C GLU A 123 5.87 4.02 -18.68
N GLY A 124 4.87 4.84 -18.98
CA GLY A 124 3.54 4.75 -18.37
C GLY A 124 3.44 5.31 -16.93
N HIS A 125 4.55 5.58 -16.24
CA HIS A 125 4.55 6.21 -14.92
C HIS A 125 4.55 7.73 -15.10
N ILE A 126 3.38 8.28 -15.41
CA ILE A 126 3.21 9.70 -15.76
C ILE A 126 3.04 10.61 -14.54
N ALA A 127 2.94 10.02 -13.34
CA ALA A 127 2.88 10.75 -12.08
C ALA A 127 3.77 10.09 -11.01
N SER A 128 4.37 10.91 -10.14
CA SER A 128 5.32 10.45 -9.14
C SER A 128 4.64 10.11 -7.82
N THR A 129 5.09 9.03 -7.19
CA THR A 129 4.66 8.57 -5.85
C THR A 129 5.81 8.54 -4.86
N ILE A 130 6.84 9.39 -5.07
CA ILE A 130 7.85 9.66 -4.04
C ILE A 130 7.17 10.18 -2.77
N MET A 131 7.74 9.87 -1.61
CA MET A 131 7.07 10.06 -0.32
C MET A 131 6.50 11.47 -0.11
N PRO A 132 7.24 12.58 -0.36
CA PRO A 132 6.70 13.92 -0.11
C PRO A 132 5.50 14.24 -1.01
N ILE A 133 5.55 13.85 -2.28
CA ILE A 133 4.49 14.12 -3.26
C ILE A 133 3.27 13.25 -2.99
N PHE A 134 3.48 11.96 -2.71
CA PHE A 134 2.38 11.03 -2.46
C PHE A 134 1.64 11.37 -1.17
N LEU A 135 2.37 11.68 -0.09
CA LEU A 135 1.77 12.16 1.16
C LEU A 135 0.97 13.45 0.92
N GLN A 136 1.52 14.38 0.14
CA GLN A 136 0.88 15.66 -0.13
C GLN A 136 -0.43 15.52 -0.90
N ILE A 137 -0.45 14.71 -1.96
CA ILE A 137 -1.67 14.55 -2.74
C ILE A 137 -2.77 13.82 -1.97
N LEU A 138 -2.42 12.84 -1.13
CA LEU A 138 -3.40 12.17 -0.24
C LEU A 138 -4.04 13.16 0.75
N ILE A 139 -3.25 14.07 1.32
CA ILE A 139 -3.77 15.10 2.25
C ILE A 139 -4.71 16.08 1.53
N TYR A 140 -4.37 16.50 0.31
CA TYR A 140 -5.22 17.36 -0.51
C TYR A 140 -6.51 16.66 -0.96
N SER A 141 -6.46 15.34 -1.17
CA SER A 141 -7.64 14.52 -1.44
C SER A 141 -8.45 14.15 -0.19
N GLY A 142 -8.10 14.70 0.97
CA GLY A 142 -8.91 14.61 2.19
C GLY A 142 -8.63 13.38 3.07
N PHE A 143 -7.48 12.73 2.92
CA PHE A 143 -7.10 11.60 3.78
C PHE A 143 -6.29 12.03 5.01
N ASP A 144 -6.47 11.32 6.12
CA ASP A 144 -5.73 11.50 7.37
C ASP A 144 -4.50 10.57 7.39
N CYS A 145 -3.37 11.11 6.96
CA CYS A 145 -2.09 10.40 6.99
C CYS A 145 -1.41 10.46 8.37
N LYS A 146 -1.86 11.33 9.27
CA LYS A 146 -1.27 11.50 10.61
C LYS A 146 -1.62 10.35 11.53
N ASN A 147 -2.87 9.90 11.48
CA ASN A 147 -3.34 8.74 12.24
C ASN A 147 -3.36 7.44 11.41
N GLY A 148 -3.04 7.54 10.11
CA GLY A 148 -2.87 6.38 9.24
C GLY A 148 -1.53 5.66 9.45
N LYS A 149 -1.28 4.66 8.59
CA LYS A 149 -0.03 3.90 8.53
C LYS A 149 0.72 4.22 7.25
N ILE A 150 2.05 4.24 7.31
CA ILE A 150 2.92 4.47 6.17
C ILE A 150 4.02 3.42 6.15
N LEU A 151 4.23 2.81 4.98
CA LEU A 151 5.34 1.93 4.69
C LEU A 151 6.17 2.56 3.57
N SER A 152 7.43 2.88 3.84
CA SER A 152 8.39 3.33 2.84
C SER A 152 9.44 2.25 2.65
N LEU A 153 9.42 1.57 1.51
CA LEU A 153 10.14 0.31 1.32
C LEU A 153 11.39 0.48 0.44
N ALA A 154 12.47 1.04 0.96
CA ALA A 154 13.83 0.99 0.39
C ALA A 154 13.97 1.02 -1.16
N GLY A 155 13.31 1.98 -1.82
CA GLY A 155 13.37 2.16 -3.28
C GLY A 155 12.40 1.29 -4.10
N ILE A 156 11.48 0.60 -3.45
CA ILE A 156 10.47 -0.28 -4.03
C ILE A 156 9.16 0.49 -4.16
N GLU A 157 8.53 0.83 -3.03
CA GLU A 157 7.23 1.52 -3.00
C GLU A 157 7.05 2.38 -1.74
N ASN A 158 6.14 3.34 -1.85
CA ASN A 158 5.53 4.00 -0.70
C ASN A 158 4.08 3.58 -0.64
N SER A 159 3.61 3.26 0.56
CA SER A 159 2.29 2.70 0.76
C SER A 159 1.63 3.30 1.99
N PHE A 160 0.31 3.43 1.94
CA PHE A 160 -0.51 4.12 2.92
C PHE A 160 -1.74 3.29 3.29
N ILE A 161 -2.08 3.28 4.57
CA ILE A 161 -3.38 2.83 5.08
C ILE A 161 -4.01 4.01 5.80
N VAL A 162 -5.03 4.63 5.21
CA VAL A 162 -5.56 5.92 5.66
C VAL A 162 -7.08 5.95 5.64
N LYS A 163 -7.65 6.76 6.53
CA LYS A 163 -9.09 7.07 6.56
C LYS A 163 -9.34 8.46 6.01
N LYS A 164 -10.60 8.77 5.73
CA LYS A 164 -11.03 10.15 5.47
C LYS A 164 -10.74 11.03 6.69
N ALA A 165 -10.20 12.21 6.45
CA ALA A 165 -9.92 13.18 7.50
C ALA A 165 -11.20 13.86 7.97
N LYS A 166 -11.41 13.90 9.29
CA LYS A 166 -12.60 14.55 9.89
C LYS A 166 -12.66 16.05 9.64
N ASN A 167 -11.51 16.69 9.43
CA ASN A 167 -11.39 18.11 9.17
C ASN A 167 -11.33 18.43 7.67
N PHE A 168 -11.71 17.52 6.76
CA PHE A 168 -11.76 17.78 5.31
C PHE A 168 -13.09 18.38 4.86
N ASN A 169 -13.03 19.43 4.06
CA ASN A 169 -14.15 20.04 3.36
C ASN A 169 -14.02 19.78 1.85
N LEU A 170 -15.11 19.38 1.19
CA LEU A 170 -15.10 19.10 -0.26
C LEU A 170 -14.67 20.31 -1.11
N ASN A 171 -14.85 21.53 -0.63
CA ASN A 171 -14.37 22.74 -1.32
C ASN A 171 -12.84 22.80 -1.40
N GLU A 172 -12.11 22.05 -0.56
CA GLU A 172 -10.65 21.95 -0.64
C GLU A 172 -10.19 21.32 -1.97
N ARG A 173 -11.05 20.56 -2.67
CA ARG A 173 -10.77 20.00 -4.01
C ARG A 173 -10.47 21.07 -5.07
N TYR A 174 -10.92 22.30 -4.85
CA TYR A 174 -10.68 23.43 -5.76
C TYR A 174 -9.43 24.24 -5.38
N GLU A 175 -8.70 23.84 -4.34
CA GLU A 175 -7.46 24.52 -3.95
C GLU A 175 -6.31 24.20 -4.91
N THR A 176 -5.48 25.20 -5.20
CA THR A 176 -4.35 25.08 -6.14
C THR A 176 -3.12 24.40 -5.55
N GLY A 177 -3.16 24.04 -4.27
CA GLY A 177 -2.08 23.37 -3.56
C GLY A 177 -0.80 24.19 -3.32
N TYR A 178 -0.79 25.48 -3.68
CA TYR A 178 0.41 26.34 -3.68
C TYR A 178 1.14 26.41 -2.33
N LYS A 179 0.39 26.46 -1.22
CA LYS A 179 0.98 26.50 0.12
C LYS A 179 0.15 25.69 1.11
N TRP A 180 0.85 24.92 1.94
CA TRP A 180 0.20 24.23 3.04
C TRP A 180 -0.35 25.18 4.09
N LYS A 181 -1.59 24.91 4.50
CA LYS A 181 -2.27 25.57 5.61
C LYS A 181 -2.15 24.69 6.85
N LYS A 182 -2.47 25.26 8.02
CA LYS A 182 -2.52 24.53 9.29
C LYS A 182 -3.29 23.20 9.18
N ILE A 183 -4.41 23.21 8.46
CA ILE A 183 -5.27 22.03 8.28
C ILE A 183 -4.57 20.87 7.55
N HIS A 184 -3.67 21.16 6.61
CA HIS A 184 -2.88 20.15 5.91
C HIS A 184 -1.85 19.53 6.86
N HIS A 185 -1.18 20.35 7.67
CA HIS A 185 -0.25 19.87 8.69
C HIS A 185 -0.94 19.01 9.77
N GLU A 186 -2.21 19.29 10.08
CA GLU A 186 -3.00 18.48 11.03
C GLU A 186 -3.26 17.05 10.54
N ARG A 187 -3.23 16.82 9.21
CA ARG A 187 -3.41 15.50 8.57
C ARG A 187 -2.09 14.82 8.21
N SER A 188 -0.95 15.46 8.46
CA SER A 188 0.37 14.93 8.13
C SER A 188 1.09 14.38 9.37
N PRO A 189 1.77 13.23 9.27
CA PRO A 189 2.60 12.71 10.36
C PRO A 189 3.96 13.41 10.43
N VAL A 190 4.39 14.01 9.32
CA VAL A 190 5.66 14.74 9.21
C VAL A 190 5.40 16.19 8.86
N ASN A 191 6.24 17.09 9.37
CA ASN A 191 6.15 18.49 8.97
C ASN A 191 6.85 18.68 7.62
N LEU A 192 6.10 18.55 6.52
CA LEU A 192 6.63 18.85 5.20
C LEU A 192 6.92 20.34 5.09
N VAL A 193 8.20 20.70 5.04
CA VAL A 193 8.68 22.06 4.78
C VAL A 193 9.38 22.11 3.43
N SER A 194 9.26 23.24 2.73
CA SER A 194 9.93 23.43 1.45
C SER A 194 11.44 23.24 1.59
N GLY A 195 12.07 22.53 0.64
CA GLY A 195 13.48 22.18 0.68
C GLY A 195 13.81 20.87 1.42
N MET A 196 12.84 20.23 2.07
CA MET A 196 13.04 18.92 2.68
C MET A 196 13.26 17.83 1.62
N SER A 197 14.20 16.92 1.88
CA SER A 197 14.46 15.74 1.05
C SER A 197 14.13 14.47 1.81
N VAL A 198 13.44 13.54 1.15
CA VAL A 198 13.21 12.18 1.66
C VAL A 198 13.90 11.20 0.71
N PRO A 199 14.94 10.48 1.15
CA PRO A 199 15.68 9.58 0.28
C PRO A 199 14.83 8.43 -0.27
N ALA A 200 15.04 8.10 -1.55
CA ALA A 200 14.36 6.99 -2.22
C ALA A 200 14.63 5.64 -1.54
N VAL A 201 15.82 5.46 -0.96
CA VAL A 201 16.27 4.18 -0.39
C VAL A 201 15.96 4.00 1.09
N ASN A 202 15.26 4.94 1.73
CA ASN A 202 14.89 4.79 3.14
C ASN A 202 13.90 3.63 3.33
N LEU A 203 14.11 2.88 4.42
CA LEU A 203 13.19 1.88 4.95
C LEU A 203 12.57 2.43 6.24
N GLU A 204 11.33 2.88 6.16
CA GLU A 204 10.65 3.57 7.26
C GLU A 204 9.21 3.06 7.42
N MET A 205 8.80 2.93 8.68
CA MET A 205 7.45 2.51 9.06
C MET A 205 6.87 3.55 10.01
N TYR A 206 5.62 3.94 9.78
CA TYR A 206 4.89 4.84 10.66
C TYR A 206 3.55 4.21 11.04
N ASN A 207 3.27 4.12 12.35
CA ASN A 207 2.10 3.48 12.94
C ASN A 207 1.81 2.02 12.47
N CYS A 208 2.80 1.34 11.92
CA CYS A 208 2.67 -0.06 11.51
C CYS A 208 2.82 -1.00 12.70
N GLU A 209 2.05 -2.08 12.68
CA GLU A 209 1.99 -3.07 13.77
C GLU A 209 2.60 -4.41 13.36
N ILE A 210 2.49 -4.77 12.09
CA ILE A 210 2.87 -6.09 11.57
C ILE A 210 4.29 -6.07 11.05
N PHE A 211 4.66 -5.00 10.33
CA PHE A 211 6.01 -4.79 9.86
C PHE A 211 6.69 -3.64 10.61
N ARG A 212 7.94 -3.86 11.03
CA ARG A 212 8.76 -2.86 11.71
C ARG A 212 10.15 -2.80 11.09
N ALA A 213 10.66 -1.60 10.85
CA ALA A 213 12.03 -1.42 10.39
C ALA A 213 13.03 -1.87 11.48
N HIS A 214 14.10 -2.54 11.07
CA HIS A 214 15.15 -3.03 11.95
C HIS A 214 16.52 -2.85 11.29
N ILE A 215 17.50 -2.49 12.11
CA ILE A 215 18.90 -2.41 11.72
C ILE A 215 19.67 -3.40 12.60
N LYS A 216 20.16 -4.47 11.98
CA LYS A 216 20.99 -5.47 12.63
C LYS A 216 22.46 -5.03 12.54
N ASN A 217 23.16 -5.09 13.65
CA ASN A 217 24.55 -4.63 13.82
C ASN A 217 24.75 -3.14 13.42
N PRO A 218 24.07 -2.19 14.08
CA PRO A 218 24.12 -0.78 13.70
C PRO A 218 25.52 -0.14 13.80
N GLU A 219 26.39 -0.69 14.65
CA GLU A 219 27.77 -0.23 14.82
C GLU A 219 28.76 -0.85 13.81
N SER A 220 28.30 -1.79 12.98
CA SER A 220 29.12 -2.42 11.94
C SER A 220 29.35 -1.45 10.78
N ASN A 221 30.49 -1.61 10.09
CA ASN A 221 30.75 -0.95 8.81
C ASN A 221 29.79 -1.42 7.69
N GLN A 222 29.04 -2.51 7.93
CA GLN A 222 28.03 -3.06 7.04
C GLN A 222 26.77 -3.40 7.87
N PRO A 223 25.96 -2.38 8.24
CA PRO A 223 24.70 -2.63 8.92
C PRO A 223 23.71 -3.31 7.97
N ILE A 224 22.94 -4.27 8.48
CA ILE A 224 21.91 -4.95 7.70
C ILE A 224 20.58 -4.28 8.00
N ILE A 225 19.98 -3.66 6.98
CA ILE A 225 18.68 -3.01 7.06
C ILE A 225 17.61 -4.02 6.64
N GLY A 226 16.54 -4.11 7.42
CA GLY A 226 15.47 -5.06 7.13
C GLY A 226 14.15 -4.75 7.82
N LEU A 227 13.19 -5.63 7.57
CA LEU A 227 11.88 -5.61 8.19
C LEU A 227 11.73 -6.79 9.13
N VAL A 228 11.17 -6.55 10.30
CA VAL A 228 10.68 -7.59 11.20
C VAL A 228 9.21 -7.81 10.90
N PHE A 229 8.83 -9.05 10.63
CA PHE A 229 7.44 -9.48 10.52
C PHE A 229 6.98 -10.08 11.85
N ASP A 230 6.01 -9.43 12.49
CA ASP A 230 5.54 -9.76 13.83
C ASP A 230 4.00 -9.80 13.88
N PRO A 231 3.36 -10.82 13.26
CA PRO A 231 1.91 -10.90 13.20
C PRO A 231 1.30 -11.29 14.56
N PRO A 232 0.05 -10.85 14.87
CA PRO A 232 -0.65 -11.24 16.09
C PRO A 232 -0.75 -12.76 16.25
N LYS A 233 -0.41 -13.28 17.44
CA LYS A 233 -0.40 -14.73 17.71
C LYS A 233 -1.77 -15.40 17.46
N GLU A 234 -2.85 -14.66 17.73
CA GLU A 234 -4.25 -15.10 17.60
C GLU A 234 -4.68 -15.34 16.14
N ARG A 235 -3.90 -14.85 15.17
CA ARG A 235 -4.20 -15.01 13.73
C ARG A 235 -3.67 -16.31 13.15
N LYS A 236 -2.85 -17.07 13.91
CA LYS A 236 -2.37 -18.42 13.56
C LYS A 236 -3.55 -19.39 13.48
N GLY A 237 -4.09 -19.64 12.30
CA GLY A 237 -5.18 -20.60 12.12
C GLY A 237 -5.99 -20.42 10.86
N ARG A 238 -5.83 -19.30 10.15
CA ARG A 238 -6.46 -19.11 8.84
C ARG A 238 -5.49 -19.64 7.80
N ASN A 239 -5.40 -20.97 7.64
CA ASN A 239 -4.46 -21.74 6.79
C ASN A 239 -4.30 -21.20 5.34
N ILE A 240 -3.80 -19.98 5.21
CA ILE A 240 -3.68 -19.17 4.01
C ILE A 240 -2.19 -19.10 3.77
N GLN A 241 -1.80 -19.59 2.60
CA GLN A 241 -0.41 -19.69 2.22
C GLN A 241 -0.17 -18.86 0.96
N PHE A 242 0.81 -17.98 1.05
CA PHE A 242 1.18 -17.11 -0.05
C PHE A 242 2.67 -16.81 -0.05
N LEU A 243 3.16 -16.42 -1.21
CA LEU A 243 4.52 -15.99 -1.44
C LEU A 243 4.54 -14.47 -1.46
N LEU A 244 5.31 -13.84 -0.57
CA LEU A 244 5.55 -12.40 -0.58
C LEU A 244 6.91 -12.14 -1.20
N ASN A 245 6.94 -11.27 -2.21
CA ASN A 245 8.20 -10.80 -2.79
C ASN A 245 8.88 -9.82 -1.82
N ILE A 246 10.09 -10.14 -1.38
CA ILE A 246 10.86 -9.31 -0.44
C ILE A 246 11.85 -8.37 -1.14
N TRP A 247 12.05 -8.53 -2.46
CA TRP A 247 13.10 -7.87 -3.26
C TRP A 247 14.51 -7.98 -2.64
N LYS A 248 15.58 -7.77 -3.41
CA LYS A 248 16.96 -7.85 -2.87
C LYS A 248 17.42 -6.57 -2.13
N ASN A 249 16.48 -5.69 -1.76
CA ASN A 249 16.80 -4.36 -1.23
C ASN A 249 16.93 -4.33 0.29
N PHE A 250 16.29 -5.26 1.00
CA PHE A 250 16.32 -5.37 2.45
C PHE A 250 16.11 -6.81 2.90
N THR A 251 16.53 -7.14 4.11
CA THR A 251 16.34 -8.48 4.69
C THR A 251 14.99 -8.55 5.41
N LEU A 252 14.31 -9.71 5.37
CA LEU A 252 13.13 -9.95 6.19
C LEU A 252 13.48 -10.87 7.37
N PHE A 253 13.05 -10.46 8.56
CA PHE A 253 13.29 -11.14 9.83
C PHE A 253 11.97 -11.59 10.47
N ASP A 254 11.98 -12.70 11.19
CA ASP A 254 10.90 -13.11 12.08
C ASP A 254 10.89 -12.30 13.39
N SER A 255 9.89 -12.54 14.24
CA SER A 255 9.76 -11.89 15.56
C SER A 255 10.94 -12.14 16.51
N SER A 256 11.74 -13.17 16.24
CA SER A 256 12.93 -13.57 17.00
C SER A 256 14.24 -13.09 16.34
N LEU A 257 14.15 -12.26 15.29
CA LEU A 257 15.25 -11.72 14.50
C LEU A 257 16.05 -12.77 13.70
N ASN A 258 15.46 -13.94 13.42
CA ASN A 258 16.00 -14.87 12.45
C ASN A 258 15.60 -14.44 11.04
N GLU A 259 16.51 -14.60 10.08
CA GLU A 259 16.25 -14.26 8.69
C GLU A 259 15.30 -15.28 8.05
N PHE A 260 14.30 -14.79 7.31
CA PHE A 260 13.46 -15.66 6.51
C PHE A 260 14.26 -16.20 5.32
N GLU A 261 14.14 -17.51 5.10
CA GLU A 261 14.71 -18.14 3.91
C GLU A 261 13.78 -17.93 2.69
N ALA A 262 14.35 -17.42 1.61
CA ALA A 262 13.64 -17.31 0.33
C ALA A 262 13.37 -18.71 -0.22
N LYS A 263 12.09 -19.01 -0.49
CA LYS A 263 11.66 -20.27 -1.09
C LYS A 263 11.88 -20.31 -2.60
N ILE A 264 11.81 -19.15 -3.25
CA ILE A 264 12.04 -18.99 -4.69
C ILE A 264 12.88 -17.75 -4.90
N THR A 265 13.94 -17.88 -5.70
CA THR A 265 14.79 -16.76 -6.12
C THR A 265 14.79 -16.70 -7.63
N ASP A 266 14.54 -15.50 -8.17
CA ASP A 266 14.70 -15.17 -9.58
C ASP A 266 15.81 -14.12 -9.68
N GLU A 267 16.95 -14.55 -10.22
CA GLU A 267 18.16 -13.72 -10.34
C GLU A 267 18.00 -12.61 -11.37
N GLU A 268 17.27 -12.85 -12.45
CA GLU A 268 17.10 -11.88 -13.54
C GLU A 268 16.21 -10.72 -13.10
N SER A 269 15.08 -11.03 -12.47
CA SER A 269 14.14 -10.02 -11.97
C SER A 269 14.47 -9.49 -10.57
N LYS A 270 15.54 -10.00 -9.93
CA LYS A 270 15.94 -9.73 -8.54
C LYS A 270 14.81 -9.98 -7.52
N LYS A 271 13.87 -10.87 -7.84
CA LYS A 271 12.76 -11.22 -6.96
C LYS A 271 13.15 -12.36 -6.04
N GLN A 272 12.72 -12.26 -4.78
CA GLN A 272 12.88 -13.30 -3.78
C GLN A 272 11.54 -13.49 -3.09
N TYR A 273 11.04 -14.71 -3.06
CA TYR A 273 9.74 -15.01 -2.47
C TYR A 273 9.90 -15.80 -1.19
N VAL A 274 9.35 -15.26 -0.10
CA VAL A 274 9.25 -15.94 1.18
C VAL A 274 7.84 -16.51 1.31
N LEU A 275 7.73 -17.77 1.76
CA LEU A 275 6.44 -18.39 2.03
C LEU A 275 5.92 -17.98 3.40
N PHE A 276 4.74 -17.37 3.40
CA PHE A 276 3.97 -17.12 4.60
C PHE A 276 2.89 -18.16 4.77
N GLN A 277 2.64 -18.51 6.03
CA GLN A 277 1.46 -19.24 6.44
C GLN A 277 0.87 -18.53 7.65
N ILE A 278 -0.41 -18.18 7.52
CA ILE A 278 -1.22 -17.55 8.56
C ILE A 278 -2.31 -18.54 8.98
#